data_AF-A0AB33CM70-F1
#
_entry.id   AF-A0AB33CM70-F1
#
_cell.length_a   1.000
_cell.length_b   1.000
_cell.length_c   1.000
_cell.angle_alpha   90.00
_cell.angle_beta   90.00
_cell.angle_gamma   90.00
#
_symmetry.space_group_name_H-M   'P 1'
#
loop_
_entity.id
_entity.type
_entity.pdbx_description
1 polymer ?
#
loop_
_entity_poly.entity_id
_entity_poly.type
_entity_poly.pdbx_seq_one_letter_code
_entity_poly.pdbx_strand_id
1 'polypeptide(L)'
;MKPYSLFSLLALALTGCSEKPVEHASSGIEMAQAAISKIAPHATVTGVAPAAVPGLLQVTVDGNQIIYLSDSGKYLLAGQIIELDTNGNLTERASSALHKRMLSELPAERKIVYAAKDPKHTATVFTDVDCGYCRMLHDHIADYNEAGISIEYVLYPRSGVQSPTYATSVSVWCAEDRKQALAAATRGVEVPPAQCANPIAAD
;
A
#
# COMPACT_ATOMS: atom_id res chain seq x y z
N MET A 1 86.88 8.37 -3.93
CA MET A 1 86.51 8.14 -2.52
C MET A 1 85.00 8.26 -2.39
N LYS A 2 84.30 7.14 -2.17
CA LYS A 2 82.99 7.09 -1.50
C LYS A 2 83.19 7.54 -0.02
N PRO A 3 82.17 7.93 0.80
CA PRO A 3 80.85 7.29 0.74
C PRO A 3 79.61 8.06 1.32
N TYR A 4 78.44 7.39 1.21
CA TYR A 4 77.23 7.40 2.10
C TYR A 4 76.52 8.76 2.31
N SER A 5 75.21 8.90 2.48
CA SER A 5 74.00 8.08 2.50
C SER A 5 72.91 9.11 2.88
N LEU A 6 71.71 9.05 2.32
CA LEU A 6 70.45 9.13 3.07
C LEU A 6 69.28 9.10 2.07
N PHE A 7 68.66 7.93 1.98
CA PHE A 7 67.32 7.74 1.45
C PHE A 7 66.32 8.46 2.38
N SER A 8 65.63 9.49 1.88
CA SER A 8 64.40 9.97 2.49
C SER A 8 63.22 9.35 1.76
N LEU A 9 62.69 8.26 2.32
CA LEU A 9 61.36 7.76 1.99
C LEU A 9 60.33 8.79 2.45
N LEU A 10 59.71 9.50 1.50
CA LEU A 10 58.51 10.28 1.76
C LEU A 10 57.30 9.34 1.61
N ALA A 11 56.85 8.77 2.73
CA ALA A 11 55.64 7.97 2.77
C ALA A 11 54.42 8.89 2.62
N LEU A 12 53.84 8.93 1.42
CA LEU A 12 52.59 9.61 1.14
C LEU A 12 51.44 8.79 1.75
N ALA A 13 50.96 9.22 2.92
CA ALA A 13 49.82 8.62 3.58
C ALA A 13 48.55 8.88 2.75
N LEU A 14 48.15 7.89 1.94
CA LEU A 14 46.82 7.81 1.34
C LEU A 14 45.80 7.70 2.48
N THR A 15 45.26 8.84 2.90
CA THR A 15 44.10 8.90 3.79
C THR A 15 42.91 8.42 2.96
N GLY A 16 42.64 7.12 2.99
CA GLY A 16 41.43 6.55 2.43
C GLY A 16 40.24 7.13 3.19
N CYS A 17 39.43 7.95 2.52
CA CYS A 17 38.07 8.23 2.95
C CYS A 17 37.31 6.91 2.90
N SER A 18 37.25 6.23 4.05
CA SER A 18 36.32 5.14 4.29
C SER A 18 34.92 5.74 4.33
N GLU A 19 34.24 5.80 3.19
CA GLU A 19 32.78 5.93 3.17
C GLU A 19 32.22 4.69 3.86
N LYS A 20 31.83 4.85 5.13
CA LYS A 20 31.14 3.79 5.86
C LYS A 20 29.84 3.49 5.11
N PRO A 21 29.51 2.21 4.87
CA PRO A 21 28.24 1.85 4.29
C PRO A 21 27.11 2.37 5.19
N VAL A 22 26.12 3.01 4.56
CA VAL A 22 24.98 3.65 5.19
C VAL A 22 24.16 2.60 5.97
N GLU A 23 24.38 2.56 7.28
CA GLU A 23 23.69 1.74 8.29
C GLU A 23 22.39 2.44 8.78
N HIS A 24 21.75 3.24 7.93
CA HIS A 24 20.64 4.13 8.31
C HIS A 24 19.24 3.49 8.18
N ALA A 25 19.09 2.41 7.41
CA ALA A 25 17.77 1.81 7.18
C ALA A 25 17.25 1.02 8.39
N SER A 26 18.09 0.22 9.06
CA SER A 26 17.70 -0.59 10.23
C SER A 26 17.53 0.27 11.48
N SER A 27 18.47 1.18 11.75
CA SER A 27 18.43 2.08 12.92
C SER A 27 17.23 3.04 12.89
N GLY A 28 16.84 3.51 11.70
CA GLY A 28 15.65 4.34 11.53
C GLY A 28 14.34 3.59 11.80
N ILE A 29 14.21 2.35 11.33
CA ILE A 29 13.02 1.52 11.56
C ILE A 29 12.86 1.19 13.05
N GLU A 30 13.94 0.78 13.73
CA GLU A 30 13.88 0.42 15.16
C GLU A 30 13.46 1.61 16.04
N MET A 31 14.03 2.79 15.80
CA MET A 31 13.67 4.02 16.51
C MET A 31 12.21 4.42 16.23
N ALA A 32 11.79 4.37 14.97
CA ALA A 32 10.41 4.69 14.61
C ALA A 32 9.42 3.68 15.24
N GLN A 33 9.74 2.38 15.20
CA GLN A 33 8.94 1.34 15.84
C GLN A 33 8.81 1.58 17.34
N ALA A 34 9.92 1.87 18.03
CA ALA A 34 9.91 2.16 19.46
C ALA A 34 9.10 3.43 19.81
N ALA A 35 9.09 4.43 18.93
CA ALA A 35 8.26 5.63 19.11
C ALA A 35 6.77 5.33 18.92
N ILE A 36 6.40 4.63 17.83
CA ILE A 36 5.01 4.32 17.50
C ILE A 36 4.38 3.34 18.49
N SER A 37 5.11 2.33 18.96
CA SER A 37 4.58 1.35 19.91
C SER A 37 4.14 1.95 21.25
N LYS A 38 4.56 3.18 21.59
CA LYS A 38 4.08 3.90 22.79
C LYS A 38 2.62 4.33 22.70
N ILE A 39 2.11 4.55 21.49
CA ILE A 39 0.74 5.02 21.24
C ILE A 39 -0.11 3.97 20.50
N ALA A 40 0.52 3.12 19.69
CA ALA A 40 -0.10 2.07 18.92
C ALA A 40 0.74 0.78 19.06
N PRO A 41 0.55 0.00 20.14
CA PRO A 41 1.41 -1.16 20.45
C PRO A 41 1.40 -2.26 19.38
N HIS A 42 0.34 -2.34 18.58
CA HIS A 42 0.16 -3.35 17.54
C HIS A 42 0.55 -2.86 16.13
N ALA A 43 0.88 -1.59 15.98
CA ALA A 43 1.29 -1.02 14.71
C ALA A 43 2.70 -1.47 14.33
N THR A 44 2.91 -1.77 13.06
CA THR A 44 4.20 -2.20 12.50
C THR A 44 4.77 -1.13 11.59
N VAL A 45 5.99 -0.69 11.86
CA VAL A 45 6.74 0.20 10.98
C VAL A 45 7.33 -0.61 9.83
N THR A 46 6.94 -0.26 8.61
CA THR A 46 7.30 -0.99 7.38
C THR A 46 8.24 -0.20 6.49
N GLY A 47 8.43 1.10 6.76
CA GLY A 47 9.37 1.93 6.03
C GLY A 47 9.67 3.23 6.76
N VAL A 48 10.90 3.72 6.61
CA VAL A 48 11.35 5.02 7.11
C VAL A 48 12.19 5.68 6.03
N ALA A 49 11.89 6.95 5.74
CA ALA A 49 12.62 7.77 4.79
C ALA A 49 12.71 9.22 5.30
N PRO A 50 13.69 10.02 4.86
CA PRO A 50 13.69 11.45 5.12
C PRO A 50 12.44 12.12 4.54
N ALA A 51 11.81 13.03 5.29
CA ALA A 51 10.76 13.89 4.75
C ALA A 51 11.36 15.13 4.06
N ALA A 52 10.56 15.82 3.24
CA ALA A 52 10.98 17.06 2.60
C ALA A 52 11.22 18.21 3.60
N VAL A 53 10.59 18.14 4.78
CA VAL A 53 10.79 19.10 5.88
C VAL A 53 11.99 18.66 6.72
N PRO A 54 13.05 19.47 6.84
CA PRO A 54 14.23 19.12 7.64
C PRO A 54 13.88 18.75 9.08
N GLY A 55 14.53 17.72 9.61
CA GLY A 55 14.29 17.20 10.96
C GLY A 55 13.06 16.30 11.08
N LEU A 56 12.32 16.06 9.99
CA LEU A 56 11.23 15.07 9.95
C LEU A 56 11.62 13.82 9.14
N LEU A 57 11.13 12.69 9.61
CA LEU A 57 11.15 11.39 8.95
C LEU A 57 9.74 11.06 8.50
N GLN A 58 9.59 10.63 7.26
CA GLN A 58 8.40 9.98 6.75
C GLN A 58 8.43 8.52 7.17
N VAL A 59 7.41 8.07 7.89
CA VAL A 59 7.29 6.72 8.42
C VAL A 59 6.06 6.06 7.81
N THR A 60 6.25 4.86 7.26
CA THR A 60 5.16 4.02 6.77
C THR A 60 4.78 3.03 7.86
N VAL A 61 3.51 3.09 8.29
CA VAL A 61 2.93 2.24 9.33
C VAL A 61 1.91 1.31 8.69
N ASP A 62 1.92 0.06 9.13
CA ASP A 62 1.05 -1.05 8.69
C ASP A 62 1.02 -1.25 7.15
N GLY A 63 2.07 -0.77 6.47
CA GLY A 63 2.23 -0.87 5.03
C GLY A 63 1.35 0.07 4.20
N ASN A 64 0.50 0.89 4.80
CA ASN A 64 -0.46 1.73 4.04
C ASN A 64 -0.60 3.17 4.57
N GLN A 65 -0.10 3.48 5.76
CA GLN A 65 -0.28 4.80 6.37
C GLN A 65 1.03 5.57 6.43
N ILE A 66 1.01 6.81 5.93
CA ILE A 66 2.13 7.75 6.09
C ILE A 66 1.89 8.63 7.30
N ILE A 67 2.87 8.67 8.20
CA ILE A 67 2.95 9.60 9.32
C ILE A 67 4.35 10.22 9.38
N TYR A 68 4.52 11.24 10.21
CA TYR A 68 5.81 11.90 10.37
C TYR A 68 6.31 11.84 11.81
N LEU A 69 7.59 11.57 11.97
CA LEU A 69 8.29 11.64 13.24
C LEU A 69 9.39 12.69 13.17
N SER A 70 9.69 13.38 14.27
CA SER A 70 10.96 14.08 14.39
C SER A 70 12.12 13.08 14.29
N ASP A 71 13.29 13.49 13.78
CA ASP A 71 14.53 12.71 13.78
C ASP A 71 14.89 12.12 15.15
N SER A 72 14.54 12.80 16.24
CA SER A 72 14.74 12.35 17.62
C SER A 72 13.75 11.28 18.10
N GLY A 73 12.71 10.97 17.31
CA GLY A 73 11.62 10.06 17.67
C GLY A 73 10.71 10.54 18.81
N LYS A 74 10.84 11.81 19.25
CA LYS A 74 10.10 12.36 20.39
C LYS A 74 8.73 12.92 20.03
N TYR A 75 8.56 13.41 18.81
CA TYR A 75 7.34 14.06 18.35
C TYR A 75 6.77 13.33 17.15
N LEU A 76 5.45 13.20 17.14
CA LEU A 76 4.68 12.65 16.04
C LEU A 76 3.79 13.74 15.44
N LEU A 77 3.76 13.79 14.12
CA LEU A 77 2.90 14.65 13.33
C LEU A 77 1.98 13.78 12.47
N ALA A 78 0.69 13.81 12.79
CA ALA A 78 -0.37 13.20 12.01
C ALA A 78 -1.01 14.30 11.15
N GLY A 79 -0.58 14.42 9.90
CA GLY A 79 -1.03 15.48 9.01
C GLY A 79 -0.43 15.37 7.62
N GLN A 80 -0.60 16.42 6.82
CA GLN A 80 -0.10 16.49 5.45
C GLN A 80 1.02 17.52 5.33
N ILE A 81 1.98 17.22 4.46
CA ILE A 81 3.01 18.17 4.03
C ILE A 81 2.61 18.70 2.66
N ILE A 82 2.27 19.99 2.60
CA ILE A 82 2.02 20.72 1.36
C ILE A 82 3.24 21.58 1.03
N GLU A 83 3.84 21.35 -0.13
CA GLU A 83 4.91 22.19 -0.67
C GLU A 83 4.31 23.47 -1.22
N LEU A 84 4.66 24.62 -0.64
CA LEU A 84 4.03 25.90 -0.96
C LEU A 84 4.39 26.40 -2.36
N ASP A 85 5.62 26.16 -2.83
CA ASP A 85 6.08 26.64 -4.13
C ASP A 85 5.34 25.97 -5.30
N THR A 86 4.98 24.69 -5.15
CA THR A 86 4.26 23.92 -6.18
C THR A 86 2.78 23.72 -5.85
N ASN A 87 2.33 24.14 -4.66
CA ASN A 87 1.06 23.74 -4.06
C ASN A 87 0.85 22.21 -4.06
N GLY A 88 1.95 21.45 -3.93
CA GLY A 88 1.97 20.00 -4.06
C GLY A 88 1.77 19.29 -2.72
N ASN A 89 0.79 18.39 -2.62
CA ASN A 89 0.64 17.53 -1.45
C ASN A 89 1.62 16.35 -1.51
N LEU A 90 2.72 16.46 -0.75
CA LEU A 90 3.79 15.47 -0.74
C LEU A 90 3.37 14.18 -0.03
N THR A 91 2.56 14.29 1.03
CA THR A 91 1.99 13.14 1.73
C THR A 91 1.10 12.34 0.79
N GLU A 92 0.23 13.01 0.03
CA GLU A 92 -0.66 12.35 -0.92
C GLU A 92 0.10 11.65 -2.04
N ARG A 93 1.19 12.25 -2.55
CA ARG A 93 2.06 11.57 -3.53
C ARG A 93 2.69 10.32 -2.95
N ALA A 94 3.20 10.39 -1.72
CA ALA A 94 3.81 9.24 -1.05
C ALA A 94 2.78 8.12 -0.82
N SER A 95 1.60 8.45 -0.29
CA SER A 95 0.49 7.50 -0.10
C SER A 95 0.02 6.91 -1.42
N SER A 96 -0.12 7.72 -2.48
CA SER A 96 -0.51 7.26 -3.82
C SER A 96 0.51 6.28 -4.40
N ALA A 97 1.81 6.54 -4.23
CA ALA A 97 2.86 5.63 -4.67
C ALA A 97 2.81 4.29 -3.92
N LEU A 98 2.54 4.34 -2.60
CA LEU A 98 2.37 3.17 -1.75
C LEU A 98 1.16 2.34 -2.19
N HIS A 99 -0.02 2.95 -2.33
CA HIS A 99 -1.23 2.28 -2.80
C HIS A 99 -1.05 1.67 -4.20
N LYS A 100 -0.36 2.38 -5.10
CA LYS A 100 -0.07 1.86 -6.45
C LYS A 100 0.78 0.59 -6.39
N ARG A 101 1.79 0.54 -5.50
CA ARG A 101 2.59 -0.66 -5.27
C ARG A 101 1.73 -1.80 -4.72
N MET A 102 0.93 -1.53 -3.69
CA MET A 102 0.03 -2.54 -3.10
C MET A 102 -0.94 -3.13 -4.12
N LEU A 103 -1.54 -2.27 -4.96
CA LEU A 103 -2.44 -2.70 -6.05
C LEU A 103 -1.70 -3.54 -7.09
N SER A 104 -0.43 -3.24 -7.39
CA SER A 104 0.37 -4.03 -8.33
C SER A 104 0.76 -5.41 -7.79
N GLU A 105 0.80 -5.56 -6.46
CA GLU A 105 1.11 -6.81 -5.77
C GLU A 105 -0.16 -7.66 -5.52
N LEU A 106 -1.36 -7.12 -5.78
CA LEU A 106 -2.63 -7.83 -5.60
C LEU A 106 -2.76 -8.98 -6.62
N PRO A 107 -2.82 -10.27 -6.16
CA PRO A 107 -2.92 -11.42 -7.05
C PRO A 107 -4.16 -11.38 -7.95
N ALA A 108 -4.01 -11.83 -9.19
CA ALA A 108 -5.10 -11.84 -10.16
C ALA A 108 -6.26 -12.76 -9.74
N GLU A 109 -5.95 -13.83 -9.01
CA GLU A 109 -6.89 -14.83 -8.51
C GLU A 109 -7.83 -14.27 -7.44
N ARG A 110 -7.49 -13.11 -6.86
CA ARG A 110 -8.32 -12.38 -5.88
C ARG A 110 -9.37 -11.48 -6.53
N LYS A 111 -9.49 -11.49 -7.86
CA LYS A 111 -10.35 -10.57 -8.60
C LYS A 111 -11.48 -11.29 -9.33
N ILE A 112 -12.65 -10.67 -9.36
CA ILE A 112 -13.77 -11.06 -10.24
C ILE A 112 -13.77 -10.10 -11.43
N VAL A 113 -13.39 -10.60 -12.60
CA VAL A 113 -13.08 -9.75 -13.77
C VAL A 113 -14.25 -9.66 -14.75
N TYR A 114 -14.69 -8.43 -15.01
CA TYR A 114 -15.61 -8.02 -16.07
C TYR A 114 -14.81 -7.30 -17.16
N ALA A 115 -14.35 -8.07 -18.14
CA ALA A 115 -13.44 -7.60 -19.17
C ALA A 115 -14.17 -6.91 -20.33
N ALA A 116 -13.67 -5.74 -20.72
CA ALA A 116 -14.02 -5.13 -22.00
C ALA A 116 -13.50 -5.99 -23.17
N LYS A 117 -14.20 -5.97 -24.31
CA LYS A 117 -13.76 -6.69 -25.53
C LYS A 117 -12.45 -6.13 -26.09
N ASP A 118 -12.27 -4.81 -26.01
CA ASP A 118 -11.06 -4.08 -26.40
C ASP A 118 -10.66 -3.11 -25.26
N PRO A 119 -9.91 -3.59 -24.25
CA PRO A 119 -9.64 -2.82 -23.04
C PRO A 119 -8.63 -1.69 -23.28
N LYS A 120 -9.06 -0.45 -23.04
CA LYS A 120 -8.24 0.77 -23.00
C LYS A 120 -7.77 1.10 -21.59
N HIS A 121 -8.59 0.75 -20.60
CA HIS A 121 -8.32 1.00 -19.18
C HIS A 121 -8.74 -0.20 -18.35
N THR A 122 -8.09 -0.36 -17.19
CA THR A 122 -8.47 -1.33 -16.16
C THR A 122 -8.62 -0.60 -14.84
N ALA A 123 -9.75 -0.82 -14.16
CA ALA A 123 -9.98 -0.31 -12.82
C ALA A 123 -10.19 -1.48 -11.84
N THR A 124 -9.38 -1.52 -10.79
CA THR A 124 -9.61 -2.41 -9.64
C THR A 124 -10.58 -1.73 -8.68
N VAL A 125 -11.71 -2.37 -8.39
CA VAL A 125 -12.80 -1.82 -7.59
C VAL A 125 -13.04 -2.68 -6.37
N PHE A 126 -12.76 -2.13 -5.18
CA PHE A 126 -13.18 -2.74 -3.93
C PHE A 126 -14.69 -2.55 -3.78
N THR A 127 -15.43 -3.66 -3.77
CA THR A 127 -16.89 -3.67 -3.84
C THR A 127 -17.50 -4.39 -2.66
N ASP A 128 -18.62 -3.87 -2.21
CA ASP A 128 -19.43 -4.44 -1.15
C ASP A 128 -20.81 -4.81 -1.72
N VAL A 129 -21.27 -6.03 -1.47
CA VAL A 129 -22.51 -6.58 -2.03
C VAL A 129 -23.76 -5.81 -1.55
N ASP A 130 -23.68 -5.16 -0.39
CA ASP A 130 -24.79 -4.39 0.19
C ASP A 130 -24.72 -2.87 -0.07
N CYS A 131 -23.64 -2.38 -0.70
CA CYS A 131 -23.42 -0.95 -0.92
C CYS A 131 -24.22 -0.42 -2.12
N GLY A 132 -25.07 0.58 -1.89
CA GLY A 132 -25.90 1.18 -2.95
C GLY A 132 -25.11 1.71 -4.15
N TYR A 133 -23.95 2.35 -3.93
CA TYR A 133 -23.11 2.84 -5.03
C TYR A 133 -22.37 1.71 -5.76
N CYS A 134 -22.00 0.64 -5.06
CA CYS A 134 -21.44 -0.55 -5.70
C CYS A 134 -22.46 -1.23 -6.61
N ARG A 135 -23.72 -1.31 -6.18
CA ARG A 135 -24.84 -1.78 -7.02
C ARG A 135 -25.00 -0.93 -8.27
N MET A 136 -25.09 0.39 -8.09
CA MET A 136 -25.22 1.33 -9.22
C MET A 136 -24.07 1.18 -10.22
N LEU A 137 -22.83 1.07 -9.75
CA LEU A 137 -21.69 0.83 -10.64
C LEU A 137 -21.85 -0.51 -11.41
N HIS A 138 -22.28 -1.56 -10.70
CA HIS A 138 -22.48 -2.87 -11.30
C HIS A 138 -23.64 -2.92 -12.32
N ASP A 139 -24.72 -2.16 -12.09
CA ASP A 139 -25.82 -2.03 -13.03
C ASP A 139 -25.38 -1.43 -14.37
N HIS A 140 -24.32 -0.61 -14.37
CA HIS A 140 -23.70 -0.01 -15.56
C HIS A 140 -22.44 -0.73 -16.05
N ILE A 141 -22.17 -1.96 -15.58
CA ILE A 141 -20.94 -2.69 -15.91
C ILE A 141 -20.73 -2.88 -17.43
N ALA A 142 -21.82 -3.08 -18.17
CA ALA A 142 -21.81 -3.20 -19.62
C ALA A 142 -21.38 -1.90 -20.29
N ASP A 143 -21.89 -0.75 -19.83
CA ASP A 143 -21.55 0.57 -20.37
C ASP A 143 -20.05 0.86 -20.20
N TYR A 144 -19.48 0.52 -19.04
CA TYR A 144 -18.03 0.63 -18.81
C TYR A 144 -17.23 -0.27 -19.76
N ASN A 145 -17.65 -1.53 -19.92
CA ASN A 145 -16.98 -2.48 -20.80
C ASN A 145 -17.08 -2.06 -22.28
N GLU A 146 -18.20 -1.50 -22.72
CA GLU A 146 -18.36 -0.94 -24.08
C GLU A 146 -17.48 0.30 -24.31
N ALA A 147 -17.32 1.13 -23.29
CA ALA A 147 -16.38 2.26 -23.31
C ALA A 147 -14.89 1.84 -23.31
N GLY A 148 -14.59 0.54 -23.21
CA GLY A 148 -13.23 0.00 -23.17
C GLY A 148 -12.61 -0.03 -21.78
N ILE A 149 -13.43 -0.02 -20.72
CA ILE A 149 -12.96 -0.07 -19.33
C ILE A 149 -13.26 -1.45 -18.75
N SER A 150 -12.22 -2.22 -18.47
CA SER A 150 -12.32 -3.47 -17.72
C SER A 150 -12.41 -3.20 -16.22
N ILE A 151 -13.33 -3.86 -15.54
CA ILE A 151 -13.51 -3.74 -14.09
C ILE A 151 -13.08 -5.04 -13.41
N GLU A 152 -12.20 -4.91 -12.42
CA GLU A 152 -11.71 -6.02 -11.59
C GLU A 152 -12.23 -5.84 -10.16
N TYR A 153 -13.24 -6.59 -9.77
CA TYR A 153 -13.79 -6.48 -8.43
C TYR A 153 -12.96 -7.24 -7.40
N VAL A 154 -12.75 -6.62 -6.24
CA VAL A 154 -12.24 -7.23 -5.01
C VAL A 154 -13.34 -7.09 -3.95
N LEU A 155 -13.73 -8.20 -3.31
CA LEU A 155 -14.81 -8.16 -2.33
C LEU A 155 -14.30 -7.53 -1.02
N TYR A 156 -14.96 -6.47 -0.58
CA TYR A 156 -14.59 -5.68 0.59
C TYR A 156 -15.84 -5.36 1.44
N PRO A 157 -16.26 -6.27 2.34
CA PRO A 157 -17.45 -6.07 3.16
C PRO A 157 -17.15 -5.05 4.26
N ARG A 158 -17.67 -3.81 4.11
CA ARG A 158 -17.35 -2.67 4.99
C ARG A 158 -17.85 -2.86 6.42
N SER A 159 -18.84 -3.74 6.59
CA SER A 159 -19.40 -4.13 7.89
C SER A 159 -18.52 -5.13 8.65
N GLY A 160 -17.39 -5.56 8.09
CA GLY A 160 -16.39 -6.41 8.72
C GLY A 160 -16.68 -7.92 8.64
N VAL A 161 -15.69 -8.72 9.05
CA VAL A 161 -15.65 -10.19 8.84
C VAL A 161 -16.67 -11.01 9.64
N GLN A 162 -17.39 -10.38 10.57
CA GLN A 162 -18.45 -11.03 11.36
C GLN A 162 -19.86 -10.65 10.89
N SER A 163 -19.97 -9.89 9.79
CA SER A 163 -21.24 -9.39 9.29
C SER A 163 -21.97 -10.40 8.37
N PRO A 164 -23.31 -10.30 8.24
CA PRO A 164 -24.05 -11.02 7.21
C PRO A 164 -23.51 -10.73 5.80
N THR A 165 -23.12 -9.49 5.54
CA THR A 165 -22.53 -9.03 4.28
C THR A 165 -21.24 -9.78 3.94
N TYR A 166 -20.39 -10.05 4.93
CA TYR A 166 -19.22 -10.91 4.77
C TYR A 166 -19.64 -12.33 4.39
N ALA A 167 -20.61 -12.93 5.08
CA ALA A 167 -21.09 -14.28 4.75
C ALA A 167 -21.66 -14.38 3.31
N THR A 168 -22.40 -13.37 2.87
CA THR A 168 -22.86 -13.27 1.47
C THR A 168 -21.68 -13.13 0.51
N SER A 169 -20.68 -12.30 0.83
CA SER A 169 -19.48 -12.12 0.01
C SER A 169 -18.68 -13.42 -0.11
N VAL A 170 -18.55 -14.19 0.96
CA VAL A 170 -17.94 -15.54 0.94
C VAL A 170 -18.74 -16.47 0.03
N SER A 171 -20.08 -16.45 0.13
CA SER A 171 -20.94 -17.29 -0.71
C SER A 171 -20.81 -16.93 -2.20
N VAL A 172 -20.76 -15.64 -2.52
CA VAL A 172 -20.47 -15.13 -3.88
C VAL A 172 -19.11 -15.63 -4.37
N TRP A 173 -18.08 -15.55 -3.52
CA TRP A 173 -16.74 -16.00 -3.86
C TRP A 173 -16.63 -17.51 -4.08
N CYS A 174 -17.41 -18.28 -3.33
CA CYS A 174 -17.40 -19.74 -3.39
C CYS A 174 -18.37 -20.31 -4.44
N ALA A 175 -19.12 -19.47 -5.14
CA ALA A 175 -19.99 -19.90 -6.22
C ALA A 175 -19.20 -20.41 -7.43
N GLU A 176 -19.77 -21.38 -8.14
CA GLU A 176 -19.23 -21.89 -9.40
C GLU A 176 -19.09 -20.77 -10.44
N ASP A 177 -20.14 -19.95 -10.58
CA ASP A 177 -20.10 -18.69 -11.33
C ASP A 177 -20.13 -17.48 -10.38
N ARG A 178 -18.94 -17.01 -10.01
CA ARG A 178 -18.75 -15.83 -9.17
C ARG A 178 -19.36 -14.56 -9.78
N LYS A 179 -19.38 -14.43 -11.11
CA LYS A 179 -19.92 -13.25 -11.78
C LYS A 179 -21.43 -13.22 -11.65
N GLN A 180 -22.08 -14.34 -11.95
CA GLN A 180 -23.52 -14.48 -11.76
C GLN A 180 -23.91 -14.27 -10.30
N ALA A 181 -23.17 -14.85 -9.35
CA ALA A 181 -23.45 -14.71 -7.93
C ALA A 181 -23.26 -13.26 -7.44
N LEU A 182 -22.20 -12.57 -7.87
CA LEU A 182 -21.99 -11.15 -7.52
C LEU A 182 -23.14 -10.29 -8.06
N ALA A 183 -23.51 -10.49 -9.33
CA ALA A 183 -24.61 -9.77 -9.94
C ALA A 183 -25.94 -10.00 -9.20
N ALA A 184 -26.22 -11.23 -8.79
CA ALA A 184 -27.39 -11.57 -7.98
C ALA A 184 -27.35 -10.87 -6.60
N ALA A 185 -26.23 -11.00 -5.87
CA ALA A 185 -26.07 -10.38 -4.55
C ALA A 185 -26.22 -8.86 -4.60
N THR A 186 -25.61 -8.20 -5.58
CA THR A 186 -25.75 -6.75 -5.78
C THR A 186 -27.17 -6.33 -6.18
N ARG A 187 -28.08 -7.23 -6.53
CA ARG A 187 -29.50 -6.91 -6.75
C ARG A 187 -30.39 -7.32 -5.58
N GLY A 188 -29.80 -7.73 -4.46
CA GLY A 188 -30.53 -8.24 -3.31
C GLY A 188 -31.17 -9.61 -3.55
N VAL A 189 -30.76 -10.32 -4.61
CA VAL A 189 -31.18 -11.71 -4.84
C VAL A 189 -30.37 -12.61 -3.93
N GLU A 190 -31.05 -13.55 -3.28
CA GLU A 190 -30.41 -14.50 -2.37
C GLU A 190 -29.40 -15.37 -3.11
N VAL A 191 -28.18 -15.45 -2.57
CA VAL A 191 -27.11 -16.34 -3.03
C VAL A 191 -27.05 -17.51 -2.06
N PRO A 192 -27.11 -18.77 -2.54
CA PRO A 192 -27.03 -19.93 -1.67
C PRO A 192 -25.78 -19.90 -0.79
N PRO A 193 -25.89 -20.18 0.52
CA PRO A 193 -24.75 -20.20 1.42
C PRO A 193 -23.69 -21.20 0.95
N ALA A 194 -22.44 -20.75 0.85
CA ALA A 194 -21.30 -21.58 0.49
C ALA A 194 -20.06 -21.19 1.30
N GLN A 195 -19.17 -22.17 1.51
CA GLN A 195 -17.91 -21.95 2.22
C GLN A 195 -16.77 -22.64 1.46
N CYS A 196 -15.66 -21.91 1.33
CA CYS A 196 -14.44 -22.37 0.68
C CYS A 196 -13.25 -21.55 1.21
N ALA A 197 -12.03 -21.96 0.86
CA ALA A 197 -10.86 -21.10 1.04
C ALA A 197 -11.04 -19.83 0.19
N ASN A 198 -11.01 -18.68 0.84
CA ASN A 198 -11.27 -17.38 0.21
C ASN A 198 -10.36 -16.30 0.82
N PRO A 199 -10.07 -15.22 0.07
CA PRO A 199 -9.15 -14.19 0.51
C PRO A 199 -9.83 -13.00 1.21
N ILE A 200 -11.15 -13.02 1.42
CA ILE A 200 -11.94 -11.82 1.77
C ILE A 200 -11.57 -11.27 3.15
N ALA A 201 -11.23 -12.15 4.09
CA ALA A 201 -10.79 -11.74 5.44
C ALA A 201 -9.33 -11.25 5.50
N ALA A 202 -8.61 -11.28 4.38
CA ALA A 202 -7.22 -10.84 4.29
C ALA A 202 -7.09 -9.42 3.67
N ASP A 203 -8.21 -8.72 3.47
CA ASP A 203 -8.30 -7.34 2.98
C ASP A 203 -8.77 -6.35 4.06
#